data_AF-A0A1Q8KNW5-F1
#
_entry.id   AF-A0A1Q8KNW5-F1
#
_cell.length_a   1.000
_cell.length_b   1.000
_cell.length_c   1.000
_cell.angle_alpha   90.00
_cell.angle_beta   90.00
_cell.angle_gamma   90.00
#
_symmetry.space_group_name_H-M   'P 1'
#
loop_
_entity.id
_entity.type
_entity.pdbx_description
1 polymer ?
#
loop_
_entity_poly.entity_id
_entity_poly.type
_entity_poly.pdbx_seq_one_letter_code
_entity_poly.pdbx_strand_id
1 'polypeptide(L)'
;MTARPSVADLVYAGVRRTDADRIRVGARYDRGALSPVAWRTAIAALYAREARWWAVLGRATVADHAIPLVYIAAVGAAQTGARQAAADWARAATERARHTNPARVS
;
A
#
# COMPACT_ATOMS: atom_id res chain seq x y z
N MET A 1 22.44 19.96 17.03
CA MET A 1 22.34 19.49 15.63
C MET A 1 21.44 18.27 15.60
N THR A 2 20.24 18.36 15.01
CA THR A 2 19.44 17.16 14.72
C THR A 2 20.05 16.45 13.52
N ALA A 3 20.47 15.19 13.70
CA ALA A 3 20.99 14.37 12.61
C ALA A 3 19.94 14.26 11.48
N ARG A 4 20.39 14.16 10.23
CA ARG A 4 19.47 13.91 9.10
C ARG A 4 18.84 12.52 9.29
N PRO A 5 17.53 12.37 9.05
CA PRO A 5 16.86 11.08 9.16
C PRO A 5 17.43 10.10 8.13
N SER A 6 17.54 8.83 8.54
CA SER A 6 17.98 7.75 7.65
C SER A 6 16.91 7.40 6.61
N VAL A 7 17.27 6.64 5.58
CA VAL A 7 16.29 6.09 4.63
C VAL A 7 15.27 5.21 5.36
N ALA A 8 15.70 4.44 6.36
CA ALA A 8 14.82 3.61 7.16
C ALA A 8 13.77 4.45 7.92
N ASP A 9 14.18 5.58 8.52
CA ASP A 9 13.27 6.49 9.22
C ASP A 9 12.21 7.08 8.28
N LEU A 10 12.64 7.50 7.09
CA LEU A 10 11.74 8.06 6.08
C LEU A 10 10.75 7.01 5.54
N VAL A 11 11.23 5.78 5.29
CA VAL A 11 10.37 4.66 4.88
C VAL A 11 9.37 4.32 5.97
N TYR A 12 9.82 4.20 7.23
CA TYR A 12 8.94 3.92 8.37
C TYR A 12 7.84 4.98 8.49
N ALA A 13 8.21 6.28 8.44
CA ALA A 13 7.23 7.37 8.46
C ALA A 13 6.26 7.30 7.27
N GLY A 14 6.75 6.93 6.08
CA GLY A 14 5.96 6.74 4.87
C GLY A 14 4.93 5.61 4.98
N VAL A 15 5.34 4.46 5.53
CA VAL A 15 4.48 3.30 5.80
C VAL A 15 3.43 3.66 6.85
N ARG A 16 3.84 4.27 7.98
CA ARG A 16 2.93 4.71 9.05
C ARG A 16 1.88 5.70 8.56
N ARG A 17 2.27 6.65 7.69
CA ARG A 17 1.31 7.59 7.06
C ARG A 17 0.31 6.85 6.17
N THR A 18 0.79 5.90 5.35
CA THR A 18 -0.08 5.10 4.46
C THR A 18 -1.09 4.28 5.26
N ASP A 19 -0.66 3.73 6.40
CA ASP A 19 -1.51 2.99 7.32
C ASP A 19 -2.59 3.88 7.97
N ALA A 20 -2.20 5.05 8.47
CA ALA A 20 -3.14 6.05 8.98
C ALA A 20 -4.16 6.49 7.92
N ASP A 21 -3.72 6.66 6.66
CA ASP A 21 -4.61 6.99 5.55
C ASP A 21 -5.59 5.86 5.22
N ARG A 22 -5.20 4.58 5.37
CA ARG A 22 -6.13 3.45 5.24
C ARG A 22 -7.24 3.50 6.27
N ILE A 23 -6.89 3.77 7.54
CA ILE A 23 -7.87 3.92 8.62
C ILE A 23 -8.86 5.06 8.31
N ARG A 24 -8.35 6.21 7.86
CA ARG A 24 -9.19 7.36 7.48
C ARG A 24 -10.12 7.05 6.30
N VAL A 25 -9.63 6.32 5.30
CA VAL A 25 -10.42 5.89 4.14
C VAL A 25 -11.50 4.89 4.57
N GLY A 26 -11.20 3.94 5.46
CA GLY A 26 -12.18 3.05 6.07
C GLY A 26 -13.28 3.82 6.81
N ALA A 27 -12.89 4.73 7.71
CA ALA A 27 -13.85 5.53 8.46
C ALA A 27 -14.75 6.41 7.56
N ARG A 28 -14.26 6.87 6.41
CA ARG A 28 -15.08 7.60 5.43
C ARG A 28 -16.09 6.67 4.74
N TYR A 29 -15.69 5.46 4.41
CA TYR A 29 -16.59 4.45 3.85
C TYR A 29 -17.68 4.07 4.85
N ASP A 30 -17.32 3.83 6.11
CA ASP A 30 -18.29 3.45 7.17
C ASP A 30 -19.35 4.53 7.41
N ARG A 31 -18.99 5.81 7.22
CA ARG A 31 -19.93 6.95 7.28
C ARG A 31 -20.71 7.18 5.97
N GLY A 32 -20.60 6.30 4.98
CA GLY A 32 -21.28 6.44 3.68
C GLY A 32 -20.70 7.52 2.77
N ALA A 33 -19.55 8.12 3.10
CA ALA A 33 -18.93 9.19 2.32
C ALA A 33 -18.13 8.69 1.10
N LEU A 34 -18.01 7.37 0.91
CA LEU A 34 -17.39 6.74 -0.24
C LEU A 34 -18.27 5.61 -0.75
N SER A 35 -18.41 5.49 -2.08
CA SER A 35 -19.03 4.31 -2.67
C SER A 35 -18.14 3.07 -2.46
N PRO A 36 -18.72 1.85 -2.50
CA PRO A 36 -17.94 0.62 -2.38
C PRO A 36 -16.81 0.47 -3.40
N VAL A 37 -16.97 1.03 -4.61
CA VAL A 37 -15.92 1.05 -5.65
C VAL A 37 -14.83 2.06 -5.28
N ALA A 38 -15.21 3.30 -4.96
CA ALA A 38 -14.24 4.35 -4.61
C ALA A 38 -13.39 3.99 -3.39
N TRP A 39 -13.99 3.35 -2.37
CA TRP A 39 -13.28 2.85 -1.21
C TRP A 39 -12.23 1.79 -1.59
N ARG A 40 -12.61 0.75 -2.34
CA ARG A 40 -11.69 -0.31 -2.78
C ARG A 40 -10.56 0.22 -3.64
N THR A 41 -10.85 1.13 -4.58
CA THR A 41 -9.83 1.80 -5.41
C THR A 41 -8.85 2.61 -4.54
N ALA A 42 -9.34 3.33 -3.54
CA ALA A 42 -8.48 4.08 -2.62
C ALA A 42 -7.57 3.16 -1.80
N ILE A 43 -8.09 2.05 -1.28
CA ILE A 43 -7.29 1.06 -0.54
C ILE A 43 -6.20 0.44 -1.44
N ALA A 44 -6.56 0.07 -2.68
CA ALA A 44 -5.58 -0.45 -3.65
C ALA A 44 -4.43 0.55 -3.89
N ALA A 45 -4.74 1.83 -4.07
CA ALA A 45 -3.75 2.88 -4.27
C ALA A 45 -2.83 3.07 -3.05
N LEU A 46 -3.36 2.91 -1.83
CA LEU A 46 -2.59 2.99 -0.59
C LEU A 46 -1.62 1.80 -0.46
N TYR A 47 -2.05 0.57 -0.74
CA TYR A 47 -1.13 -0.58 -0.77
C TYR A 47 -0.06 -0.44 -1.88
N ALA A 48 -0.42 0.10 -3.04
CA ALA A 48 0.56 0.40 -4.10
C ALA A 48 1.56 1.49 -3.67
N ARG A 49 1.15 2.43 -2.81
CA ARG A 49 2.05 3.41 -2.20
C ARG A 49 2.96 2.78 -1.15
N GLU A 50 2.43 1.90 -0.30
CA GLU A 50 3.23 1.14 0.67
C GLU A 50 4.31 0.30 -0.03
N ALA A 51 3.96 -0.41 -1.11
CA ALA A 51 4.91 -1.17 -1.91
C ALA A 51 6.04 -0.31 -2.47
N ARG A 52 5.78 0.97 -2.80
CA ARG A 52 6.81 1.91 -3.26
C ARG A 52 7.76 2.32 -2.12
N TRP A 53 7.27 2.45 -0.89
CA TRP A 53 8.12 2.69 0.27
C TRP A 53 9.05 1.50 0.54
N TRP A 54 8.53 0.27 0.49
CA TRP A 54 9.36 -0.93 0.61
C TRP A 54 10.38 -1.04 -0.53
N ALA A 55 10.01 -0.64 -1.76
CA ALA A 55 10.95 -0.59 -2.89
C ALA A 55 12.10 0.42 -2.69
N VAL A 56 11.86 1.52 -1.96
CA VAL A 56 12.91 2.48 -1.60
C VAL A 56 13.88 1.85 -0.61
N LEU A 57 13.34 1.21 0.44
CA LEU A 57 14.17 0.52 1.43
C LEU A 57 14.99 -0.60 0.80
N GLY A 58 14.37 -1.41 -0.06
CA GLY A 58 15.04 -2.53 -0.74
C GLY A 58 16.24 -2.07 -1.56
N ARG A 59 16.13 -0.93 -2.26
CA ARG A 59 17.27 -0.35 -3.00
C ARG A 59 18.39 0.11 -2.07
N ALA A 60 18.05 0.75 -0.95
CA ALA A 60 19.03 1.20 0.02
C ALA A 60 19.75 0.02 0.70
N THR A 61 19.02 -1.05 1.02
CA THR A 61 19.58 -2.22 1.71
C THR A 61 20.45 -3.09 0.82
N VAL A 62 20.14 -3.16 -0.49
CA VAL A 62 20.99 -3.89 -1.45
C VAL A 62 22.32 -3.18 -1.69
N ALA A 63 22.35 -1.86 -1.56
CA ALA A 63 23.57 -1.06 -1.72
C ALA A 63 24.50 -1.11 -0.49
N ASP A 64 24.02 -1.62 0.66
CA ASP A 64 24.77 -1.70 1.91
C ASP A 64 25.16 -3.16 2.21
N HIS A 65 26.43 -3.48 1.99
CA HIS A 65 26.97 -4.83 2.19
C HIS A 65 27.06 -5.25 3.67
N ALA A 66 26.84 -4.35 4.62
CA ALA A 66 26.76 -4.69 6.04
C ALA A 66 25.37 -5.24 6.43
N ILE A 67 24.36 -5.10 5.56
CA ILE A 67 23.00 -5.55 5.86
C ILE A 67 22.87 -7.07 5.65
N PRO A 68 22.38 -7.83 6.66
CA PRO A 68 22.16 -9.25 6.51
C PRO A 68 21.13 -9.58 5.42
N LEU A 69 21.38 -10.65 4.65
CA LEU A 69 20.47 -11.12 3.59
C LEU A 69 19.03 -11.35 4.08
N VAL A 70 18.85 -11.78 5.34
CA VAL A 70 17.51 -11.96 5.94
C VAL A 70 16.72 -10.66 5.99
N TYR A 71 17.38 -9.52 6.18
CA TYR A 71 16.74 -8.21 6.16
C TYR A 71 16.26 -7.86 4.75
N ILE A 72 17.09 -8.12 3.73
CA ILE A 72 16.72 -7.92 2.32
C ILE A 72 15.51 -8.79 1.95
N ALA A 73 15.51 -10.06 2.38
CA ALA A 73 14.38 -10.97 2.17
C ALA A 73 13.10 -10.46 2.85
N ALA A 74 13.19 -9.95 4.08
CA ALA A 74 12.06 -9.38 4.80
C ALA A 74 11.48 -8.15 4.08
N VAL A 75 12.33 -7.24 3.59
CA VAL A 75 11.88 -6.08 2.81
C VAL A 75 11.22 -6.51 1.50
N GLY A 76 11.80 -7.50 0.80
CA GLY A 76 11.22 -8.07 -0.42
C GLY A 76 9.85 -8.73 -0.19
N ALA A 77 9.69 -9.45 0.93
CA ALA A 77 8.42 -10.05 1.32
C ALA A 77 7.37 -8.99 1.63
N ALA A 78 7.72 -7.95 2.39
CA ALA A 78 6.82 -6.83 2.69
C ALA A 78 6.38 -6.09 1.41
N GLN A 79 7.32 -5.84 0.50
CA GLN A 79 7.03 -5.22 -0.80
C GLN A 79 6.06 -6.09 -1.63
N THR A 80 6.32 -7.39 -1.68
CA THR A 80 5.50 -8.34 -2.44
C THR A 80 4.11 -8.47 -1.85
N GLY A 81 3.99 -8.58 -0.53
CA GLY A 81 2.70 -8.58 0.18
C GLY A 81 1.88 -7.32 -0.10
N ALA A 82 2.52 -6.14 -0.07
CA ALA A 82 1.84 -4.88 -0.39
C ALA A 82 1.40 -4.82 -1.87
N ARG A 83 2.20 -5.34 -2.81
CA ARG A 83 1.81 -5.43 -4.24
C ARG A 83 0.63 -6.37 -4.44
N GLN A 84 0.65 -7.53 -3.80
CA GLN A 84 -0.42 -8.52 -3.89
C GLN A 84 -1.73 -7.94 -3.33
N ALA A 85 -1.67 -7.31 -2.16
CA ALA A 85 -2.81 -6.63 -1.57
C ALA A 85 -3.36 -5.52 -2.51
N ALA A 86 -2.49 -4.71 -3.11
CA ALA A 86 -2.92 -3.70 -4.08
C ALA A 86 -3.66 -4.32 -5.27
N ALA A 87 -3.15 -5.43 -5.82
CA ALA A 87 -3.77 -6.13 -6.93
C ALA A 87 -5.13 -6.74 -6.55
N ASP A 88 -5.24 -7.35 -5.37
CA ASP A 88 -6.48 -7.96 -4.90
C ASP A 88 -7.57 -6.92 -4.64
N TRP A 89 -7.21 -5.77 -4.04
CA TRP A 89 -8.16 -4.66 -3.87
C TRP A 89 -8.58 -4.03 -5.20
N ALA A 90 -7.68 -3.91 -6.17
CA ALA A 90 -8.01 -3.41 -7.51
C ALA A 90 -8.95 -4.38 -8.25
N ARG A 91 -8.71 -5.69 -8.13
CA ARG A 91 -9.59 -6.74 -8.67
C ARG A 91 -10.98 -6.64 -8.03
N ALA A 92 -11.06 -6.55 -6.71
CA ALA A 92 -12.32 -6.41 -5.99
C ALA A 92 -13.07 -5.13 -6.36
N ALA A 93 -12.37 -4.02 -6.62
CA ALA A 93 -12.99 -2.78 -7.11
C ALA A 93 -13.65 -3.00 -8.48
N THR A 94 -12.94 -3.67 -9.38
CA THR A 94 -13.40 -3.98 -10.75
C THR A 94 -14.62 -4.90 -10.73
N GLU A 95 -14.57 -5.97 -9.93
CA GLU A 95 -15.68 -6.90 -9.74
C GLU A 95 -16.91 -6.17 -9.19
N ARG A 96 -16.72 -5.34 -8.15
CA ARG A 96 -17.83 -4.56 -7.59
C ARG A 96 -18.44 -3.62 -8.62
N ALA A 97 -17.62 -2.93 -9.42
CA ALA A 97 -18.12 -2.04 -10.46
C ALA A 97 -18.99 -2.79 -11.49
N ARG A 98 -18.64 -4.04 -11.85
CA ARG A 98 -19.46 -4.88 -12.74
C ARG A 98 -20.83 -5.19 -12.13
N HIS A 99 -20.87 -5.55 -10.85
CA HIS A 99 -22.13 -5.87 -10.16
C HIS A 99 -23.02 -4.66 -9.86
N THR A 100 -22.46 -3.45 -9.88
CA THR A 100 -23.23 -2.21 -9.61
C THR A 100 -23.78 -1.57 -10.90
N ASN A 101 -23.42 -2.09 -12.08
CA ASN A 101 -23.91 -1.61 -13.36
C ASN A 101 -24.84 -2.67 -14.00
N PRO A 102 -26.17 -2.52 -13.92
CA PRO A 102 -27.13 -3.51 -14.44
C PRO A 102 -27.16 -3.59 -15.98
N ALA A 103 -26.51 -2.69 -16.70
CA ALA A 103 -26.59 -2.60 -18.17
C ALA A 103 -25.74 -3.63 -18.96
N ARG A 104 -25.21 -4.68 -18.31
CA ARG A 104 -24.34 -5.69 -18.97
C ARG A 104 -24.85 -7.13 -18.92
N VAL A 105 -26.10 -7.32 -18.47
CA VAL A 105 -26.78 -8.62 -18.57
C VAL A 105 -27.89 -8.47 -19.61
N SER A 106 -27.51 -8.51 -20.87
CA SER A 106 -28.41 -8.62 -22.02
C SER A 106 -27.69 -9.44 -23.08
#